data_AF-A0A834F3C3-F1
#
_entry.id   AF-A0A834F3C3-F1
#
_cell.length_a   1.000
_cell.length_b   1.000
_cell.length_c   1.000
_cell.angle_alpha   90.00
_cell.angle_beta   90.00
_cell.angle_gamma   90.00
#
_symmetry.space_group_name_H-M   'P 1'
#
loop_
_entity.id
_entity.type
_entity.pdbx_description
1 polymer ?
#
loop_
_entity_poly.entity_id
_entity_poly.type
_entity_poly.pdbx_seq_one_letter_code
_entity_poly.pdbx_strand_id
1 'polypeptide(L)'
;MTEAEELRPVPRERAILESFFTQLGMLSFDRAKDYVEKEKDLSRGAGPMWSALLAALAHLSAAEKVYHHMTFLGQKIGGQSFFSRKDSIRTVYTSLYNELKKVVTMGRHSQTASSSSSSSYLEDLLSHLSEQLCHFTQARMEMADLYEKLHSLGSQKSVNSEELVATLEVVLHKYSSKFHHPILGRVEESFQTEVDVVTQLLRCQAQVSEWSFLPALLSLHGAQSKLAAWGQLFQRQKETRKNLFGGQSQKTVQPPHLYTWLQRFQAALLAKFSFYFHDALSRQTTPADMRAQTARTTPDYHGKICAFIRKHDASNVSLVFDNRGSESYQGPGYHHPHSYREAPKGKDQFPAIVSLPSGERPHTHWPNVIMMMGDRAAELNTLDKVVHFYDDKVQSTYYLTRPEPHFTLVVIFDGRKSEKDLQIAAFLQEISGSLRNSKPFSWLKPGSKG
;
A
#
# COMPACT_ATOMS: atom_id res chain seq x y z
N MET A 1 40.42 1.45 -30.44
CA MET A 1 40.67 2.63 -29.59
C MET A 1 41.06 3.78 -30.49
N THR A 2 40.14 4.71 -30.69
CA THR A 2 40.45 6.10 -31.06
C THR A 2 39.46 6.95 -30.28
N GLU A 3 39.99 7.52 -29.20
CA GLU A 3 39.39 8.56 -28.37
C GLU A 3 39.07 9.77 -29.25
N ALA A 4 37.82 9.88 -29.69
CA ALA A 4 37.25 11.10 -30.28
C ALA A 4 35.71 11.01 -30.32
N GLU A 5 35.08 10.48 -29.27
CA GLU A 5 33.69 10.86 -28.97
C GLU A 5 33.74 12.27 -28.38
N GLU A 6 33.92 13.25 -29.28
CA GLU A 6 33.80 14.66 -28.96
C GLU A 6 32.51 14.88 -28.18
N LEU A 7 32.65 15.50 -27.01
CA LEU A 7 31.58 16.06 -26.18
C LEU A 7 30.75 17.04 -27.01
N ARG A 8 29.84 16.54 -27.85
CA ARG A 8 28.80 17.35 -28.48
C ARG A 8 27.94 17.89 -27.34
N PRO A 9 27.79 19.22 -27.19
CA PRO A 9 26.95 19.78 -26.15
C PRO A 9 25.53 19.21 -26.29
N VAL A 10 24.98 18.72 -25.18
CA VAL A 10 23.59 18.22 -25.15
C VAL A 10 22.69 19.35 -25.67
N PRO A 11 21.84 19.09 -26.69
CA PRO A 11 20.90 20.10 -27.17
C PRO A 11 20.10 20.69 -26.01
N ARG A 12 19.92 22.01 -26.00
CA ARG A 12 19.30 22.73 -24.87
C ARG A 12 17.95 22.12 -24.48
N GLU A 13 17.14 21.77 -25.48
CA GLU A 13 15.81 21.16 -25.33
C GLU A 13 15.90 19.81 -24.62
N ARG A 14 16.88 18.98 -24.97
CA ARG A 14 17.12 17.70 -24.31
C ARG A 14 17.51 17.89 -22.83
N ALA A 15 18.39 18.84 -22.53
CA ALA A 15 18.78 19.15 -21.16
C ALA A 15 17.59 19.66 -20.31
N ILE A 16 16.69 20.43 -20.92
CA ILE A 16 15.43 20.88 -20.29
C ILE A 16 14.55 19.67 -19.96
N LEU A 17 14.35 18.76 -20.92
CA LEU A 17 13.53 17.56 -20.70
C LEU A 17 14.13 16.66 -19.60
N GLU A 18 15.43 16.37 -19.66
CA GLU A 18 16.12 15.57 -18.63
C GLU A 18 15.99 16.19 -17.23
N SER A 19 16.11 17.51 -17.13
CA SER A 19 15.94 18.26 -15.88
C SER A 19 14.50 18.19 -15.37
N PHE A 20 13.53 18.33 -16.26
CA PHE A 20 12.10 18.23 -15.92
C PHE A 20 11.75 16.84 -15.39
N PHE A 21 12.06 15.79 -16.13
CA PHE A 21 11.70 14.42 -15.73
C PHE A 21 12.48 13.94 -14.51
N THR A 22 13.70 14.44 -14.30
CA THR A 22 14.42 14.23 -13.03
C THR A 22 13.65 14.84 -11.86
N GLN A 23 13.15 16.07 -11.99
CA GLN A 23 12.36 16.71 -10.93
C GLN A 23 11.02 16.00 -10.71
N LEU A 24 10.36 15.58 -11.80
CA LEU A 24 9.09 14.86 -11.74
C LEU A 24 9.24 13.49 -11.06
N GLY A 25 10.23 12.69 -11.45
CA GLY A 25 10.51 11.38 -10.83
C GLY A 25 11.00 11.48 -9.38
N MET A 26 11.55 12.62 -8.98
CA MET A 26 11.81 12.92 -7.57
C MET A 26 10.57 13.45 -6.82
N LEU A 27 9.39 13.48 -7.42
CA LEU A 27 8.15 13.97 -6.81
C LEU A 27 8.19 15.47 -6.43
N SER A 28 9.05 16.25 -7.08
CA SER A 28 9.15 17.70 -6.92
C SER A 28 8.21 18.44 -7.88
N PHE A 29 6.91 18.14 -7.80
CA PHE A 29 5.92 18.55 -8.81
C PHE A 29 5.83 20.05 -9.05
N ASP A 30 5.79 20.85 -7.98
CA ASP A 30 5.71 22.32 -8.11
C ASP A 30 6.95 22.88 -8.81
N ARG A 31 8.14 22.39 -8.43
CA ARG A 31 9.40 22.81 -9.04
C ARG A 31 9.47 22.40 -10.52
N ALA A 32 9.03 21.19 -10.85
CA ALA A 32 8.99 20.69 -12.22
C ALA A 32 8.07 21.55 -13.08
N LYS A 33 6.90 21.91 -12.55
CA LYS A 33 5.94 22.80 -13.22
C LYS A 33 6.51 24.20 -13.45
N ASP A 34 7.00 24.85 -12.39
CA ASP A 34 7.57 26.21 -12.46
C ASP A 34 8.74 26.26 -13.45
N TYR A 35 9.54 25.18 -13.50
CA TYR A 35 10.66 25.05 -14.42
C TYR A 35 10.23 25.07 -15.90
N VAL A 36 9.24 24.26 -16.28
CA VAL A 36 8.78 24.24 -17.70
C VAL A 36 7.94 25.46 -18.07
N GLU A 37 7.22 26.06 -17.13
CA GLU A 37 6.50 27.33 -17.38
C GLU A 37 7.49 28.47 -17.67
N LYS A 38 8.59 28.54 -16.91
CA LYS A 38 9.67 29.50 -17.18
C LYS A 38 10.31 29.27 -18.55
N GLU A 39 10.63 28.03 -18.91
CA GLU A 39 11.20 27.73 -20.23
C GLU A 39 10.23 28.02 -21.36
N LYS A 40 8.92 27.83 -21.14
CA LYS A 40 7.88 28.20 -22.11
C LYS A 40 7.86 29.71 -22.38
N ASP A 41 8.02 30.54 -21.35
CA ASP A 41 8.11 32.00 -21.50
C ASP A 41 9.40 32.45 -22.18
N LEU A 42 10.52 31.76 -21.94
CA LEU A 42 11.81 32.03 -22.58
C LEU A 42 11.89 31.54 -24.02
N SER A 43 11.03 30.60 -24.41
CA SER A 43 11.05 29.92 -25.72
C SER A 43 9.93 30.39 -26.65
N ARG A 44 9.45 31.63 -26.50
CA ARG A 44 8.44 32.28 -27.37
C ARG A 44 9.00 32.45 -28.80
N GLY A 45 9.05 31.34 -29.55
CA GLY A 45 9.63 31.27 -30.89
C GLY A 45 10.19 29.89 -31.29
N ALA A 46 10.34 28.95 -30.34
CA ALA A 46 10.97 27.63 -30.56
C ALA A 46 10.07 26.58 -31.27
N GLY A 47 9.08 27.03 -32.05
CA GLY A 47 8.18 26.17 -32.81
C GLY A 47 6.94 25.67 -32.03
N PRO A 48 5.84 25.36 -32.75
CA PRO A 48 4.56 25.04 -32.13
C PRO A 48 4.56 23.70 -31.39
N MET A 49 5.33 22.71 -31.84
CA MET A 49 5.43 21.39 -31.21
C MET A 49 6.10 21.45 -29.84
N TRP A 50 7.19 22.20 -29.72
CA TRP A 50 7.89 22.41 -28.46
C TRP A 50 7.01 23.13 -27.44
N SER A 51 6.33 24.20 -27.86
CA SER A 51 5.39 24.93 -27.00
C SER A 51 4.22 24.05 -26.54
N ALA A 52 3.70 23.18 -27.42
CA ALA A 52 2.63 22.25 -27.08
C ALA A 52 3.09 21.20 -26.05
N LEU A 53 4.30 20.66 -26.21
CA LEU A 53 4.87 19.72 -25.25
C LEU A 53 5.10 20.39 -23.88
N LEU A 54 5.73 21.57 -23.82
CA LEU A 54 5.96 22.27 -22.54
C LEU A 54 4.65 22.55 -21.79
N ALA A 55 3.58 22.88 -22.50
CA ALA A 55 2.25 23.03 -21.91
C ALA A 55 1.73 21.69 -21.32
N ALA A 56 1.86 20.60 -22.05
CA ALA A 56 1.48 19.27 -21.58
C ALA A 56 2.33 18.83 -20.36
N LEU A 57 3.62 19.16 -20.31
CA LEU A 57 4.49 18.84 -19.17
C LEU A 57 4.13 19.63 -17.90
N ALA A 58 3.72 20.89 -18.04
CA ALA A 58 3.19 21.68 -16.92
C ALA A 58 1.89 21.06 -16.38
N HIS A 59 1.01 20.61 -17.26
CA HIS A 59 -0.23 19.91 -16.91
C HIS A 59 0.05 18.56 -16.25
N LEU A 60 0.99 17.77 -16.78
CA LEU A 60 1.46 16.51 -16.17
C LEU A 60 1.92 16.71 -14.73
N SER A 61 2.72 17.74 -14.46
CA SER A 61 3.19 18.04 -13.10
C SER A 61 2.04 18.32 -12.13
N ALA A 62 1.03 19.07 -12.58
CA ALA A 62 -0.16 19.33 -11.78
C ALA A 62 -0.99 18.05 -11.53
N ALA A 63 -1.15 17.20 -12.55
CA ALA A 63 -1.86 15.92 -12.44
C ALA A 63 -1.16 14.97 -11.46
N GLU A 64 0.16 14.78 -11.59
CA GLU A 64 0.94 13.93 -10.70
C GLU A 64 0.90 14.42 -9.25
N LYS A 65 0.86 15.75 -9.03
CA LYS A 65 0.69 16.32 -7.68
C LYS A 65 -0.64 15.89 -7.07
N VAL A 66 -1.75 16.05 -7.79
CA VAL A 66 -3.10 15.64 -7.33
C VAL A 66 -3.13 14.15 -7.02
N TYR A 67 -2.55 13.33 -7.90
CA TYR A 67 -2.45 11.89 -7.75
C TYR A 67 -1.71 11.47 -6.48
N HIS A 68 -0.46 11.91 -6.29
CA HIS A 68 0.37 11.48 -5.15
C HIS A 68 -0.12 12.05 -3.80
N HIS A 69 -0.86 13.16 -3.82
CA HIS A 69 -1.52 13.69 -2.63
C HIS A 69 -2.91 13.09 -2.40
N MET A 70 -3.39 12.20 -3.29
CA MET A 70 -4.68 11.51 -3.17
C MET A 70 -5.88 12.45 -2.99
N THR A 71 -5.77 13.70 -3.46
CA THR A 71 -6.82 14.70 -3.24
C THR A 71 -8.08 14.43 -4.07
N PHE A 72 -7.98 13.56 -5.08
CA PHE A 72 -9.11 13.10 -5.89
C PHE A 72 -10.09 12.19 -5.12
N LEU A 73 -9.63 11.42 -4.11
CA LEU A 73 -10.49 10.60 -3.23
C LEU A 73 -11.38 11.46 -2.30
N GLY A 74 -11.16 12.78 -2.28
CA GLY A 74 -11.83 13.75 -1.43
C GLY A 74 -13.14 14.32 -1.98
N GLN A 75 -13.36 14.24 -3.29
CA GLN A 75 -14.43 15.00 -3.96
C GLN A 75 -15.80 14.33 -3.77
N LYS A 76 -16.57 14.77 -2.78
CA LYS A 76 -18.00 14.46 -2.74
C LYS A 76 -18.69 15.14 -3.93
N ILE A 77 -19.46 14.38 -4.69
CA ILE A 77 -20.49 14.92 -5.59
C ILE A 77 -21.46 15.73 -4.71
N GLY A 78 -21.37 17.06 -4.76
CA GLY A 78 -22.31 17.97 -4.08
C GLY A 78 -21.79 18.76 -2.86
N GLY A 79 -20.52 18.66 -2.48
CA GLY A 79 -19.94 19.49 -1.42
C GLY A 79 -19.22 20.72 -1.98
N GLN A 80 -19.64 21.93 -1.59
CA GLN A 80 -19.00 23.22 -1.91
C GLN A 80 -17.57 23.29 -1.34
N SER A 81 -16.63 22.65 -2.01
CA SER A 81 -15.20 22.99 -1.95
C SER A 81 -14.95 24.01 -3.04
N PHE A 82 -14.12 25.02 -2.80
CA PHE A 82 -13.77 26.09 -3.75
C PHE A 82 -13.14 25.61 -5.09
N PHE A 83 -13.07 24.28 -5.31
CA PHE A 83 -12.84 23.58 -6.57
C PHE A 83 -14.15 22.97 -7.14
N SER A 84 -15.24 23.74 -7.14
CA SER A 84 -16.62 23.31 -7.44
C SER A 84 -16.90 22.99 -8.92
N ARG A 85 -15.90 22.52 -9.69
CA ARG A 85 -16.09 21.86 -10.99
C ARG A 85 -15.18 20.64 -11.12
N LYS A 86 -15.64 19.54 -10.52
CA LYS A 86 -15.77 18.16 -11.05
C LYS A 86 -14.91 17.71 -12.25
N ASP A 87 -13.60 17.93 -12.24
CA ASP A 87 -12.71 17.09 -13.04
C ASP A 87 -12.20 15.96 -12.14
N SER A 88 -12.70 14.75 -12.39
CA SER A 88 -12.11 13.56 -11.80
C SER A 88 -10.66 13.45 -12.25
N ILE A 89 -9.83 12.74 -11.48
CA ILE A 89 -8.44 12.48 -11.88
C ILE A 89 -8.37 11.83 -13.27
N ARG A 90 -9.39 11.04 -13.64
CA ARG A 90 -9.57 10.48 -14.99
C ARG A 90 -9.74 11.57 -16.04
N THR A 91 -10.58 12.58 -15.82
CA THR A 91 -10.76 13.70 -16.77
C THR A 91 -9.45 14.45 -16.99
N VAL A 92 -8.71 14.71 -15.91
CA VAL A 92 -7.39 15.37 -15.96
C VAL A 92 -6.41 14.60 -16.84
N TYR A 93 -6.20 13.30 -16.56
CA TYR A 93 -5.30 12.48 -17.38
C TYR A 93 -5.83 12.25 -18.81
N THR A 94 -7.13 12.24 -19.03
CA THR A 94 -7.71 12.14 -20.38
C THR A 94 -7.43 13.40 -21.21
N SER A 95 -7.56 14.60 -20.61
CA SER A 95 -7.18 15.85 -21.26
C SER A 95 -5.69 15.86 -21.62
N LEU A 96 -4.85 15.49 -20.66
CA LEU A 96 -3.40 15.41 -20.86
C LEU A 96 -3.03 14.40 -21.96
N TYR A 97 -3.65 13.23 -21.98
CA TYR A 97 -3.47 12.24 -23.04
C TYR A 97 -3.79 12.82 -24.42
N ASN A 98 -4.89 13.57 -24.53
CA ASN A 98 -5.27 14.22 -25.78
C ASN A 98 -4.31 15.33 -26.20
N GLU A 99 -3.75 16.09 -25.25
CA GLU A 99 -2.70 17.09 -25.50
C GLU A 99 -1.43 16.43 -26.04
N LEU A 100 -0.95 15.36 -25.39
CA LEU A 100 0.23 14.60 -25.82
C LEU A 100 0.01 13.95 -27.19
N LYS A 101 -1.18 13.39 -27.44
CA LYS A 101 -1.53 12.79 -28.73
C LYS A 101 -1.50 13.81 -29.88
N LYS A 102 -1.83 15.08 -29.61
CA LYS A 102 -1.67 16.16 -30.60
C LYS A 102 -0.19 16.38 -30.95
N VAL A 103 0.70 16.37 -29.96
CA VAL A 103 2.17 16.49 -30.19
C VAL A 103 2.68 15.33 -31.05
N VAL A 104 2.29 14.09 -30.75
CA VAL A 104 2.61 12.91 -31.58
C VAL A 104 2.14 13.09 -33.02
N THR A 105 0.92 13.60 -33.19
CA THR A 105 0.33 13.82 -34.52
C THR A 105 1.11 14.88 -35.30
N MET A 106 1.55 15.97 -34.65
CA MET A 106 2.37 17.00 -35.28
C MET A 106 3.70 16.42 -35.77
N GLY A 107 4.37 15.56 -34.98
CA GLY A 107 5.62 14.90 -35.37
C GLY A 107 5.49 14.04 -36.62
N ARG A 108 4.40 13.26 -36.70
CA ARG A 108 4.14 12.40 -37.88
C ARG A 108 3.90 13.20 -39.17
N HIS A 109 3.33 14.41 -39.07
CA HIS A 109 3.11 15.27 -40.24
C HIS A 109 4.41 16.00 -40.68
N SER A 110 5.34 16.28 -39.77
CA SER A 110 6.63 16.85 -40.14
C SER A 110 7.55 15.84 -40.84
N GLN A 111 7.47 14.56 -40.47
CA GLN A 111 8.24 13.47 -41.09
C GLN A 111 7.89 13.24 -42.57
N THR A 112 6.64 13.47 -42.98
CA THR A 112 6.21 13.31 -44.38
C THR A 112 6.56 14.52 -45.25
N ALA A 113 6.93 15.66 -44.64
CA ALA A 113 7.09 16.94 -45.34
C ALA A 113 8.55 17.45 -45.44
N SER A 114 9.52 16.86 -44.70
CA SER A 114 10.88 17.41 -44.62
C SER A 114 11.98 16.36 -44.88
N SER A 115 12.89 16.69 -45.80
CA SER A 115 14.10 15.93 -46.16
C SER A 115 15.39 16.55 -45.57
N SER A 116 15.27 17.42 -44.56
CA SER A 116 16.40 18.11 -43.91
C SER A 116 16.75 17.48 -42.55
N SER A 117 18.05 17.27 -42.30
CA SER A 117 18.57 16.26 -41.37
C SER A 117 18.77 16.68 -39.91
N SER A 118 18.64 17.96 -39.55
CA SER A 118 18.92 18.45 -38.19
C SER A 118 17.68 18.91 -37.40
N SER A 119 16.64 19.41 -38.07
CA SER A 119 15.34 19.72 -37.43
C SER A 119 14.50 18.47 -37.16
N SER A 120 14.75 17.38 -37.89
CA SER A 120 14.01 16.12 -37.78
C SER A 120 14.26 15.40 -36.45
N TYR A 121 15.50 15.38 -35.95
CA TYR A 121 15.85 14.63 -34.74
C TYR A 121 15.11 15.12 -33.49
N LEU A 122 14.97 16.44 -33.32
CA LEU A 122 14.26 16.99 -32.17
C LEU A 122 12.77 16.63 -32.26
N GLU A 123 12.13 16.82 -33.42
CA GLU A 123 10.72 16.50 -33.62
C GLU A 123 10.43 15.01 -33.41
N ASP A 124 11.32 14.13 -33.88
CA ASP A 124 11.25 12.69 -33.65
C ASP A 124 11.34 12.36 -32.15
N LEU A 125 12.27 13.01 -31.43
CA LEU A 125 12.41 12.86 -29.98
C LEU A 125 11.15 13.33 -29.25
N LEU A 126 10.62 14.51 -29.59
CA LEU A 126 9.41 15.05 -28.95
C LEU A 126 8.19 14.15 -29.19
N SER A 127 8.02 13.69 -30.43
CA SER A 127 6.95 12.76 -30.82
C SER A 127 7.07 11.44 -30.06
N HIS A 128 8.26 10.85 -30.03
CA HIS A 128 8.53 9.58 -29.35
C HIS A 128 8.30 9.67 -27.83
N LEU A 129 8.80 10.74 -27.18
CA LEU A 129 8.55 10.97 -25.75
C LEU A 129 7.06 11.16 -25.47
N SER A 130 6.35 11.90 -26.31
CA SER A 130 4.90 12.14 -26.14
C SER A 130 4.09 10.86 -26.27
N GLU A 131 4.48 9.95 -27.15
CA GLU A 131 3.86 8.62 -27.29
C GLU A 131 4.07 7.77 -26.02
N GLN A 132 5.28 7.77 -25.46
CA GLN A 132 5.54 7.09 -24.19
C GLN A 132 4.77 7.71 -23.01
N LEU A 133 4.65 9.04 -22.97
CA LEU A 133 3.84 9.73 -21.96
C LEU A 133 2.33 9.43 -22.11
N CYS A 134 1.83 9.17 -23.31
CA CYS A 134 0.47 8.66 -23.51
C CYS A 134 0.28 7.31 -22.79
N HIS A 135 1.25 6.39 -22.87
CA HIS A 135 1.19 5.14 -22.11
C HIS A 135 1.29 5.36 -20.60
N PHE A 136 2.16 6.26 -20.16
CA PHE A 136 2.28 6.62 -18.74
C PHE A 136 0.97 7.18 -18.16
N THR A 137 0.30 8.09 -18.88
CA THR A 137 -0.99 8.66 -18.42
C THR A 137 -2.10 7.61 -18.35
N GLN A 138 -2.11 6.63 -19.25
CA GLN A 138 -3.02 5.49 -19.17
C GLN A 138 -2.73 4.60 -17.95
N ALA A 139 -1.46 4.28 -17.70
CA ALA A 139 -1.04 3.51 -16.54
C ALA A 139 -1.44 4.21 -15.22
N ARG A 140 -1.30 5.54 -15.16
CA ARG A 140 -1.75 6.37 -14.04
C ARG A 140 -3.25 6.33 -13.81
N MET A 141 -4.05 6.36 -14.87
CA MET A 141 -5.51 6.22 -14.76
C MET A 141 -5.90 4.86 -14.16
N GLU A 142 -5.28 3.76 -14.63
CA GLU A 142 -5.56 2.42 -14.09
C GLU A 142 -5.17 2.30 -12.61
N MET A 143 -4.03 2.89 -12.21
CA MET A 143 -3.65 2.94 -10.81
C MET A 143 -4.57 3.84 -9.97
N ALA A 144 -5.04 4.96 -10.51
CA ALA A 144 -6.02 5.80 -9.82
C ALA A 144 -7.33 5.05 -9.58
N ASP A 145 -7.80 4.29 -10.57
CA ASP A 145 -8.99 3.43 -10.47
C ASP A 145 -8.81 2.35 -9.39
N LEU A 146 -7.62 1.76 -9.30
CA LEU A 146 -7.29 0.85 -8.22
C LEU A 146 -7.38 1.52 -6.85
N TYR A 147 -6.81 2.71 -6.67
CA TYR A 147 -6.90 3.43 -5.40
C TYR A 147 -8.34 3.82 -5.03
N GLU A 148 -9.19 4.17 -6.01
CA GLU A 148 -10.62 4.36 -5.78
C GLU A 148 -11.30 3.05 -5.33
N LYS A 149 -10.98 1.92 -5.97
CA LYS A 149 -11.44 0.58 -5.56
C LYS A 149 -11.01 0.29 -4.13
N LEU A 150 -9.73 0.43 -3.79
CA LEU A 150 -9.22 0.25 -2.43
C LEU A 150 -9.97 1.13 -1.43
N HIS A 151 -10.15 2.42 -1.72
CA HIS A 151 -10.88 3.33 -0.83
C HIS A 151 -12.31 2.84 -0.55
N SER A 152 -13.04 2.41 -1.59
CA SER A 152 -14.39 1.86 -1.44
C SER A 152 -14.44 0.55 -0.65
N LEU A 153 -13.37 -0.26 -0.73
CA LEU A 153 -13.21 -1.48 0.06
C LEU A 153 -12.91 -1.19 1.54
N GLY A 154 -12.53 0.05 1.88
CA GLY A 154 -12.24 0.45 3.26
C GLY A 154 -13.43 0.38 4.23
N SER A 155 -14.66 0.34 3.72
CA SER A 155 -15.89 0.11 4.52
C SER A 155 -16.37 -1.34 4.52
N GLN A 156 -15.75 -2.20 3.70
CA GLN A 156 -16.12 -3.60 3.59
C GLN A 156 -15.59 -4.40 4.78
N LYS A 157 -16.26 -5.50 5.09
CA LYS A 157 -15.89 -6.37 6.21
C LYS A 157 -14.78 -7.36 5.85
N SER A 158 -14.71 -7.74 4.58
CA SER A 158 -13.68 -8.61 4.02
C SER A 158 -13.13 -8.01 2.72
N VAL A 159 -11.91 -8.38 2.38
CA VAL A 159 -11.19 -7.92 1.19
C VAL A 159 -10.53 -9.13 0.55
N ASN A 160 -10.82 -9.36 -0.74
CA ASN A 160 -10.06 -10.32 -1.53
C ASN A 160 -8.78 -9.65 -2.03
N SER A 161 -7.67 -9.91 -1.34
CA SER A 161 -6.39 -9.28 -1.66
C SER A 161 -5.72 -9.91 -2.88
N GLU A 162 -5.99 -11.18 -3.17
CA GLU A 162 -5.42 -11.89 -4.33
C GLU A 162 -5.93 -11.31 -5.66
N GLU A 163 -7.23 -10.99 -5.73
CA GLU A 163 -7.81 -10.34 -6.92
C GLU A 163 -7.17 -8.96 -7.20
N LEU A 164 -6.86 -8.21 -6.13
CA LEU A 164 -6.20 -6.92 -6.24
C LEU A 164 -4.74 -7.07 -6.70
N VAL A 165 -4.03 -8.09 -6.21
CA VAL A 165 -2.68 -8.43 -6.67
C VAL A 165 -2.68 -8.82 -8.15
N ALA A 166 -3.61 -9.68 -8.58
CA ALA A 166 -3.74 -10.07 -9.99
C ALA A 166 -4.01 -8.85 -10.89
N THR A 167 -4.83 -7.91 -10.42
CA THR A 167 -5.08 -6.64 -11.14
C THR A 167 -3.78 -5.84 -11.33
N LEU A 168 -2.96 -5.71 -10.28
CA LEU A 168 -1.68 -5.00 -10.35
C LEU A 168 -0.65 -5.69 -11.24
N GLU A 169 -0.59 -7.03 -11.21
CA GLU A 169 0.31 -7.81 -12.07
C GLU A 169 -0.02 -7.59 -13.55
N VAL A 170 -1.31 -7.48 -13.90
CA VAL A 170 -1.74 -7.13 -15.26
C VAL A 170 -1.28 -5.72 -15.64
N VAL A 171 -1.44 -4.73 -14.75
CA VAL A 171 -0.97 -3.35 -14.99
C VAL A 171 0.55 -3.33 -15.20
N LEU A 172 1.31 -3.98 -14.31
CA LEU A 172 2.76 -4.05 -14.40
C LEU A 172 3.21 -4.71 -15.71
N HIS A 173 2.63 -5.85 -16.06
CA HIS A 173 2.95 -6.55 -17.30
C HIS A 173 2.65 -5.69 -18.53
N LYS A 174 1.46 -5.05 -18.56
CA LYS A 174 1.00 -4.21 -19.67
C LYS A 174 1.91 -3.01 -19.96
N TYR A 175 2.47 -2.38 -18.92
CA TYR A 175 3.19 -1.11 -19.04
C TYR A 175 4.71 -1.18 -18.82
N SER A 176 5.25 -2.29 -18.31
CA SER A 176 6.68 -2.47 -18.00
C SER A 176 7.65 -2.07 -19.11
N SER A 177 7.26 -2.18 -20.38
CA SER A 177 8.10 -1.85 -21.54
C SER A 177 7.48 -0.79 -22.44
N LYS A 178 6.63 0.11 -21.90
CA LYS A 178 5.89 1.10 -22.70
C LYS A 178 6.40 2.54 -22.59
N PHE A 179 7.21 2.86 -21.58
CA PHE A 179 7.80 4.19 -21.40
C PHE A 179 9.26 4.13 -20.89
N HIS A 180 10.11 3.46 -21.66
CA HIS A 180 11.50 3.11 -21.31
C HIS A 180 12.57 4.06 -21.90
N HIS A 181 12.19 5.22 -22.46
CA HIS A 181 13.18 6.15 -23.00
C HIS A 181 14.10 6.64 -21.87
N PRO A 182 15.43 6.73 -22.06
CA PRO A 182 16.36 7.10 -20.97
C PRO A 182 16.03 8.41 -20.25
N ILE A 183 15.52 9.41 -20.98
CA ILE A 183 15.05 10.69 -20.40
C ILE A 183 13.89 10.49 -19.40
N LEU A 184 13.05 9.48 -19.61
CA LEU A 184 11.92 9.12 -18.73
C LEU A 184 12.32 8.16 -17.61
N GLY A 185 13.57 7.68 -17.54
CA GLY A 185 13.96 6.61 -16.63
C GLY A 185 13.63 6.87 -15.16
N ARG A 186 13.67 8.12 -14.70
CA ARG A 186 13.27 8.48 -13.32
C ARG A 186 11.77 8.42 -13.08
N VAL A 187 10.97 8.72 -14.10
CA VAL A 187 9.51 8.58 -14.04
C VAL A 187 9.12 7.12 -14.07
N GLU A 188 9.77 6.34 -14.93
CA GLU A 188 9.62 4.89 -15.01
C GLU A 188 9.96 4.22 -13.67
N GLU A 189 11.13 4.51 -13.10
CA GLU A 189 11.57 3.99 -11.79
C GLU A 189 10.58 4.35 -10.69
N SER A 190 10.08 5.59 -10.66
CA SER A 190 9.08 6.03 -9.68
C SER A 190 7.77 5.24 -9.82
N PHE A 191 7.30 5.01 -11.05
CA PHE A 191 6.09 4.24 -11.30
C PHE A 191 6.26 2.77 -10.89
N GLN A 192 7.35 2.12 -11.31
CA GLN A 192 7.64 0.72 -10.95
C GLN A 192 7.77 0.55 -9.44
N THR A 193 8.47 1.47 -8.76
CA THR A 193 8.62 1.44 -7.30
C THR A 193 7.26 1.50 -6.60
N GLU A 194 6.37 2.40 -7.04
CA GLU A 194 5.03 2.50 -6.48
C GLU A 194 4.22 1.21 -6.67
N VAL A 195 4.09 0.74 -7.92
CA VAL A 195 3.32 -0.45 -8.28
C VAL A 195 3.83 -1.67 -7.53
N ASP A 196 5.16 -1.84 -7.45
CA ASP A 196 5.78 -2.94 -6.74
C ASP A 196 5.50 -2.92 -5.24
N VAL A 197 5.61 -1.75 -4.60
CA VAL A 197 5.34 -1.63 -3.16
C VAL A 197 3.88 -1.96 -2.86
N VAL A 198 2.93 -1.42 -3.64
CA VAL A 198 1.50 -1.73 -3.47
C VAL A 198 1.27 -3.23 -3.66
N THR A 199 1.85 -3.82 -4.70
CA THR A 199 1.75 -5.26 -4.98
C THR A 199 2.28 -6.10 -3.83
N GLN A 200 3.46 -5.77 -3.30
CA GLN A 200 4.07 -6.51 -2.19
C GLN A 200 3.26 -6.39 -0.89
N LEU A 201 2.69 -5.21 -0.60
CA LEU A 201 1.84 -5.03 0.58
C LEU A 201 0.53 -5.83 0.47
N LEU A 202 -0.15 -5.78 -0.68
CA LEU A 202 -1.38 -6.56 -0.89
C LEU A 202 -1.11 -8.07 -0.92
N ARG A 203 0.02 -8.49 -1.50
CA ARG A 203 0.45 -9.89 -1.47
C ARG A 203 0.77 -10.35 -0.05
N CYS A 204 1.47 -9.53 0.74
CA CYS A 204 1.67 -9.79 2.16
C CYS A 204 0.33 -9.94 2.89
N GLN A 205 -0.63 -9.05 2.62
CA GLN A 205 -1.95 -9.11 3.24
C GLN A 205 -2.69 -10.43 2.92
N ALA A 206 -2.66 -10.88 1.66
CA ALA A 206 -3.21 -12.19 1.27
C ALA A 206 -2.50 -13.33 2.01
N GLN A 207 -1.17 -13.35 1.99
CA GLN A 207 -0.35 -14.39 2.61
C GLN A 207 -0.53 -14.46 4.14
N VAL A 208 -0.69 -13.33 4.83
CA VAL A 208 -1.01 -13.30 6.27
C VAL A 208 -2.40 -13.87 6.53
N SER A 209 -3.36 -13.63 5.63
CA SER A 209 -4.74 -14.13 5.75
C SER A 209 -4.81 -15.66 5.61
N GLU A 210 -3.89 -16.24 4.84
CA GLU A 210 -3.70 -17.68 4.69
C GLU A 210 -2.66 -18.26 5.66
N TRP A 211 -2.23 -17.46 6.66
CA TRP A 211 -1.22 -17.82 7.65
C TRP A 211 0.09 -18.41 7.08
N SER A 212 0.51 -17.90 5.92
CA SER A 212 1.73 -18.30 5.21
C SER A 212 2.95 -17.49 5.66
N PHE A 213 3.71 -18.03 6.63
CA PHE A 213 4.79 -17.31 7.31
C PHE A 213 5.88 -16.74 6.39
N LEU A 214 6.67 -17.61 5.73
CA LEU A 214 7.83 -17.16 4.94
C LEU A 214 7.43 -16.26 3.75
N PRO A 215 6.41 -16.60 2.94
CA PRO A 215 5.98 -15.73 1.85
C PRO A 215 5.58 -14.33 2.34
N ALA A 216 4.80 -14.24 3.43
CA ALA A 216 4.40 -12.97 4.02
C ALA A 216 5.62 -12.17 4.51
N LEU A 217 6.58 -12.82 5.17
CA LEU A 217 7.81 -12.19 5.64
C LEU A 217 8.62 -11.56 4.50
N LEU A 218 8.79 -12.30 3.39
CA LEU A 218 9.55 -11.83 2.23
C LEU A 218 8.85 -10.65 1.55
N SER A 219 7.53 -10.73 1.37
CA SER A 219 6.73 -9.62 0.81
C SER A 219 6.81 -8.37 1.69
N LEU A 220 6.68 -8.54 3.01
CA LEU A 220 6.76 -7.43 3.98
C LEU A 220 8.14 -6.77 3.99
N HIS A 221 9.20 -7.56 3.99
CA HIS A 221 10.58 -7.06 3.95
C HIS A 221 10.90 -6.36 2.63
N GLY A 222 10.43 -6.91 1.50
CA GLY A 222 10.56 -6.29 0.18
C GLY A 222 9.94 -4.89 0.16
N ALA A 223 8.71 -4.76 0.66
CA ALA A 223 8.00 -3.48 0.68
C ALA A 223 8.71 -2.48 1.59
N GLN A 224 9.16 -2.92 2.77
CA GLN A 224 9.89 -2.07 3.71
C GLN A 224 11.20 -1.54 3.11
N SER A 225 11.97 -2.39 2.44
CA SER A 225 13.25 -2.00 1.83
C SER A 225 13.05 -0.93 0.76
N LYS A 226 12.04 -1.11 -0.11
CA LYS A 226 11.69 -0.12 -1.15
C LYS A 226 11.14 1.17 -0.55
N LEU A 227 10.28 1.11 0.47
CA LEU A 227 9.77 2.30 1.15
C LEU A 227 10.86 3.09 1.89
N ALA A 228 11.85 2.40 2.45
CA ALA A 228 13.01 3.03 3.07
C ALA A 228 13.84 3.78 2.03
N ALA A 229 14.15 3.14 0.89
CA ALA A 229 14.87 3.77 -0.22
C ALA A 229 14.09 4.96 -0.80
N TRP A 230 12.77 4.82 -1.00
CA TRP A 230 11.90 5.92 -1.41
C TRP A 230 11.91 7.08 -0.39
N GLY A 231 11.95 6.76 0.90
CA GLY A 231 12.06 7.72 2.01
C GLY A 231 13.31 8.60 1.94
N GLN A 232 14.45 8.03 1.52
CA GLN A 232 15.72 8.75 1.39
C GLN A 232 15.64 9.88 0.35
N LEU A 233 14.80 9.75 -0.67
CA LEU A 233 14.58 10.82 -1.66
C LEU A 233 14.04 12.10 -1.01
N PHE A 234 13.11 11.98 -0.07
CA PHE A 234 12.55 13.13 0.64
C PHE A 234 13.55 13.74 1.64
N GLN A 235 14.40 12.92 2.26
CA GLN A 235 15.46 13.41 3.16
C GLN A 235 16.49 14.23 2.40
N ARG A 236 16.97 13.73 1.25
CA ARG A 236 17.93 14.44 0.39
C ARG A 236 17.38 15.79 -0.09
N GLN A 237 16.10 15.85 -0.45
CA GLN A 237 15.45 17.12 -0.83
C GLN A 237 15.41 18.15 0.31
N LYS A 238 15.21 17.69 1.54
CA LYS A 238 15.23 18.54 2.73
C LYS A 238 16.62 19.11 3.00
N GLU A 239 17.67 18.29 2.83
CA GLU A 239 19.07 18.71 3.02
C GLU A 239 19.53 19.70 1.95
N THR A 240 19.23 19.46 0.66
CA THR A 240 19.59 20.40 -0.41
C THR A 240 19.01 21.79 -0.15
N ARG A 241 17.78 21.90 0.39
CA ARG A 241 17.15 23.19 0.71
C ARG A 241 17.80 23.91 1.89
N LYS A 242 18.30 23.18 2.90
CA LYS A 242 18.97 23.78 4.06
C LYS A 242 20.27 24.49 3.69
N ASN A 243 20.98 24.02 2.66
CA ASN A 243 22.30 24.53 2.29
C ASN A 243 22.24 25.72 1.32
N LEU A 244 21.08 26.02 0.73
CA LEU A 244 20.91 27.09 -0.27
C LEU A 244 20.31 28.39 0.29
N PHE A 245 19.66 28.35 1.45
CA PHE A 245 19.03 29.52 2.06
C PHE A 245 19.32 29.54 3.56
N GLY A 246 20.29 30.36 3.95
CA GLY A 246 20.66 30.57 5.34
C GLY A 246 19.44 30.96 6.19
N GLY A 247 19.03 30.05 7.08
CA GLY A 247 18.42 30.42 8.35
C GLY A 247 17.00 31.02 8.36
N GLN A 248 16.11 30.71 7.41
CA GLN A 248 14.67 30.96 7.63
C GLN A 248 13.85 29.67 7.57
N SER A 249 13.05 29.46 8.62
CA SER A 249 12.15 28.32 8.81
C SER A 249 11.12 28.21 7.69
N GLN A 250 11.49 27.54 6.59
CA GLN A 250 10.52 27.14 5.58
C GLN A 250 9.73 25.94 6.08
N LYS A 251 8.40 25.98 5.89
CA LYS A 251 7.47 24.87 6.16
C LYS A 251 8.09 23.58 5.62
N THR A 252 8.35 22.62 6.50
CA THR A 252 8.89 21.31 6.13
C THR A 252 8.03 20.73 5.01
N VAL A 253 8.62 20.46 3.85
CA VAL A 253 7.93 19.75 2.76
C VAL A 253 7.53 18.40 3.32
N GLN A 254 6.23 18.24 3.54
CA GLN A 254 5.68 16.97 3.97
C GLN A 254 5.75 15.99 2.79
N PRO A 255 6.11 14.73 3.02
CA PRO A 255 6.08 13.72 1.97
C PRO A 255 4.65 13.59 1.42
N PRO A 256 4.49 13.15 0.14
CA PRO A 256 3.17 12.97 -0.46
C PRO A 256 2.30 12.02 0.35
N HIS A 257 0.98 12.23 0.31
CA HIS A 257 0.04 11.45 1.11
C HIS A 257 0.12 9.95 0.79
N LEU A 258 0.22 9.59 -0.49
CA LEU A 258 0.38 8.20 -0.93
C LEU A 258 1.54 7.50 -0.20
N TYR A 259 2.72 8.15 -0.14
CA TYR A 259 3.88 7.58 0.55
C TYR A 259 3.60 7.36 2.04
N THR A 260 3.03 8.36 2.72
CA THR A 260 2.69 8.24 4.14
C THR A 260 1.64 7.17 4.41
N TRP A 261 0.68 6.99 3.51
CA TRP A 261 -0.30 5.92 3.58
C TRP A 261 0.36 4.55 3.41
N LEU A 262 1.26 4.39 2.43
CA LEU A 262 2.00 3.13 2.23
C LEU A 262 2.83 2.76 3.46
N GLN A 263 3.49 3.73 4.10
CA GLN A 263 4.20 3.50 5.36
C GLN A 263 3.26 3.02 6.48
N ARG A 264 2.09 3.64 6.60
CA ARG A 264 1.09 3.23 7.60
C ARG A 264 0.50 1.86 7.29
N PHE A 265 0.30 1.54 6.03
CA PHE A 265 -0.17 0.22 5.59
C PHE A 265 0.89 -0.85 5.91
N GLN A 266 2.15 -0.60 5.59
CA GLN A 266 3.27 -1.47 5.96
C GLN A 266 3.34 -1.67 7.47
N ALA A 267 3.23 -0.61 8.27
CA ALA A 267 3.30 -0.70 9.73
C ALA A 267 2.12 -1.51 10.32
N ALA A 268 0.91 -1.37 9.77
CA ALA A 268 -0.24 -2.16 10.17
C ALA A 268 -0.07 -3.64 9.84
N LEU A 269 0.45 -3.96 8.64
CA LEU A 269 0.78 -5.34 8.26
C LEU A 269 1.90 -5.92 9.12
N LEU A 270 2.91 -5.12 9.48
CA LEU A 270 3.96 -5.54 10.40
C LEU A 270 3.40 -5.86 11.79
N ALA A 271 2.55 -4.99 12.34
CA ALA A 271 1.90 -5.24 13.63
C ALA A 271 1.08 -6.54 13.60
N LYS A 272 0.29 -6.74 12.54
CA LYS A 272 -0.52 -7.94 12.34
C LYS A 272 0.34 -9.20 12.15
N PHE A 273 1.39 -9.12 11.33
CA PHE A 273 2.34 -10.20 11.11
C PHE A 273 3.04 -10.59 12.43
N SER A 274 3.56 -9.62 13.17
CA SER A 274 4.19 -9.86 14.48
C SER A 274 3.24 -10.51 15.48
N PHE A 275 1.94 -10.18 15.41
CA PHE A 275 0.93 -10.81 16.25
C PHE A 275 0.60 -12.24 15.79
N TYR A 276 0.26 -12.45 14.52
CA TYR A 276 -0.19 -13.76 13.99
C TYR A 276 0.91 -14.82 13.98
N PHE A 277 2.17 -14.40 13.88
CA PHE A 277 3.34 -15.27 13.87
C PHE A 277 4.18 -15.13 15.14
N HIS A 278 3.60 -14.65 16.25
CA HIS A 278 4.32 -14.39 17.48
C HIS A 278 5.11 -15.62 17.99
N ASP A 279 4.51 -16.82 17.97
CA ASP A 279 5.18 -18.07 18.38
C ASP A 279 6.34 -18.44 17.44
N ALA A 280 6.19 -18.27 16.14
CA ALA A 280 7.27 -18.56 15.18
C ALA A 280 8.45 -17.58 15.35
N LEU A 281 8.15 -16.31 15.62
CA LEU A 281 9.13 -15.26 15.84
C LEU A 281 9.85 -15.41 17.18
N SER A 282 9.11 -15.70 18.26
CA SER A 282 9.67 -15.83 19.61
C SER A 282 10.68 -16.98 19.72
N ARG A 283 10.52 -18.04 18.92
CA ARG A 283 11.48 -19.17 18.84
C ARG A 283 12.80 -18.79 18.15
N GLN A 284 12.84 -17.69 17.41
CA GLN A 284 14.01 -17.24 16.65
C GLN A 284 14.73 -16.06 17.31
N THR A 285 14.26 -15.60 18.46
CA THR A 285 14.80 -14.44 19.16
C THR A 285 14.72 -14.63 20.68
N THR A 286 15.28 -13.71 21.47
CA THR A 286 15.16 -13.78 22.93
C THR A 286 13.81 -13.22 23.39
N PRO A 287 13.27 -13.64 24.56
CA PRO A 287 12.03 -13.05 25.10
C PRO A 287 12.11 -11.54 25.36
N ALA A 288 13.32 -10.99 25.61
CA ALA A 288 13.51 -9.55 25.76
C ALA A 288 13.40 -8.84 24.40
N ASP A 289 14.07 -9.38 23.38
CA ASP A 289 14.05 -8.83 22.03
C ASP A 289 12.66 -8.95 21.41
N MET A 290 11.95 -10.06 21.61
CA MET A 290 10.58 -10.23 21.12
C MET A 290 9.66 -9.15 21.69
N ARG A 291 9.71 -8.92 23.01
CA ARG A 291 8.93 -7.85 23.66
C ARG A 291 9.29 -6.48 23.12
N ALA A 292 10.58 -6.20 22.92
CA ALA A 292 11.02 -4.92 22.36
C ALA A 292 10.57 -4.74 20.90
N GLN A 293 10.56 -5.80 20.10
CA GLN A 293 10.07 -5.78 18.72
C GLN A 293 8.56 -5.54 18.68
N THR A 294 7.77 -6.27 19.47
CA THR A 294 6.31 -6.10 19.47
C THR A 294 5.90 -4.73 20.02
N ALA A 295 6.59 -4.21 21.04
CA ALA A 295 6.33 -2.87 21.57
C ALA A 295 6.60 -1.73 20.57
N ARG A 296 7.42 -1.96 19.53
CA ARG A 296 7.66 -0.99 18.45
C ARG A 296 6.60 -1.04 17.36
N THR A 297 5.76 -2.07 17.33
CA THR A 297 4.67 -2.17 16.35
C THR A 297 3.55 -1.19 16.69
N THR A 298 2.84 -0.71 15.67
CA THR A 298 1.75 0.25 15.85
C THR A 298 0.50 -0.28 15.12
N PRO A 299 -0.49 -0.83 15.84
CA PRO A 299 -0.58 -0.95 17.31
C PRO A 299 0.16 -2.18 17.87
N ASP A 300 0.59 -2.10 19.13
CA ASP A 300 1.11 -3.24 19.91
C ASP A 300 -0.05 -4.15 20.38
N TYR A 301 -0.45 -5.10 19.54
CA TYR A 301 -1.53 -6.05 19.85
C TYR A 301 -1.22 -6.93 21.06
N HIS A 302 0.02 -7.44 21.15
CA HIS A 302 0.43 -8.31 22.25
C HIS A 302 0.35 -7.57 23.58
N GLY A 303 0.95 -6.38 23.67
CA GLY A 303 0.89 -5.54 24.87
C GLY A 303 -0.54 -5.14 25.26
N LYS A 304 -1.39 -4.80 24.28
CA LYS A 304 -2.82 -4.53 24.53
C LYS A 304 -3.55 -5.73 25.13
N ILE A 305 -3.35 -6.93 24.59
CA ILE A 305 -4.00 -8.15 25.09
C ILE A 305 -3.45 -8.52 26.48
N CYS A 306 -2.14 -8.44 26.71
CA CYS A 306 -1.57 -8.67 28.05
C CYS A 306 -2.08 -7.65 29.09
N ALA A 307 -2.27 -6.38 28.70
CA ALA A 307 -2.88 -5.38 29.56
C ALA A 307 -4.35 -5.70 29.86
N PHE A 308 -5.12 -6.14 28.86
CA PHE A 308 -6.49 -6.58 29.03
C PHE A 308 -6.61 -7.77 29.99
N ILE A 309 -5.80 -8.82 29.79
CA ILE A 309 -5.75 -10.03 30.65
C ILE A 309 -5.56 -9.63 32.11
N ARG A 310 -4.53 -8.80 32.40
CA ARG A 310 -4.25 -8.35 33.77
C ARG A 310 -5.36 -7.49 34.37
N LYS A 311 -6.02 -6.66 33.54
CA LYS A 311 -7.05 -5.73 34.00
C LYS A 311 -8.38 -6.43 34.33
N HIS A 312 -8.75 -7.43 33.52
CA HIS A 312 -10.05 -8.09 33.62
C HIS A 312 -9.99 -9.49 34.24
N ASP A 313 -8.78 -9.95 34.58
CA ASP A 313 -8.51 -11.29 35.13
C ASP A 313 -9.04 -12.39 34.19
N ALA A 314 -8.70 -12.26 32.90
CA ALA A 314 -9.01 -13.29 31.91
C ALA A 314 -8.05 -14.46 32.07
N SER A 315 -8.57 -15.69 32.08
CA SER A 315 -7.72 -16.88 32.21
C SER A 315 -6.90 -17.11 30.95
N ASN A 316 -7.46 -16.82 29.77
CA ASN A 316 -6.75 -16.94 28.52
C ASN A 316 -7.33 -16.06 27.40
N VAL A 317 -6.47 -15.56 26.51
CA VAL A 317 -6.86 -15.00 25.21
C VAL A 317 -6.11 -15.73 24.10
N SER A 318 -6.85 -16.33 23.16
CA SER A 318 -6.27 -17.04 22.01
C SER A 318 -6.76 -16.50 20.69
N LEU A 319 -5.88 -16.51 19.69
CA LEU A 319 -6.24 -16.37 18.29
C LEU A 319 -6.25 -17.77 17.65
N VAL A 320 -7.42 -18.19 17.17
CA VAL A 320 -7.64 -19.50 16.55
C VAL A 320 -7.60 -19.33 15.04
N PHE A 321 -6.79 -20.15 14.36
CA PHE A 321 -6.83 -20.26 12.91
C PHE A 321 -7.76 -21.41 12.51
N ASP A 322 -8.66 -21.19 11.55
CA ASP A 322 -9.56 -22.19 11.00
C ASP A 322 -9.01 -22.68 9.67
N ASN A 323 -8.40 -23.88 9.70
CA ASN A 323 -7.77 -24.48 8.53
C ASN A 323 -8.74 -25.30 7.66
N ARG A 324 -10.04 -25.28 7.93
CA ARG A 324 -10.98 -26.09 7.13
C ARG A 324 -11.00 -25.62 5.68
N GLY A 325 -10.82 -26.56 4.75
CA GLY A 325 -10.79 -26.29 3.31
C GLY A 325 -9.44 -25.80 2.78
N SER A 326 -8.42 -25.65 3.63
CA SER A 326 -7.05 -25.35 3.17
C SER A 326 -6.27 -26.65 2.98
N GLU A 327 -6.07 -27.03 1.72
CA GLU A 327 -5.24 -28.17 1.32
C GLU A 327 -3.73 -27.86 1.41
N SER A 328 -3.37 -26.57 1.43
CA SER A 328 -1.99 -26.09 1.37
C SER A 328 -1.33 -25.91 2.73
N TYR A 329 -2.08 -25.94 3.83
CA TYR A 329 -1.52 -25.72 5.16
C TYR A 329 -0.77 -26.95 5.70
N GLN A 330 0.49 -26.74 6.06
CA GLN A 330 1.43 -27.78 6.49
C GLN A 330 1.88 -27.65 7.97
N GLY A 331 1.28 -26.73 8.73
CA GLY A 331 1.68 -26.44 10.10
C GLY A 331 2.22 -25.01 10.29
N PRO A 332 2.53 -24.60 11.53
CA PRO A 332 3.12 -23.29 11.82
C PRO A 332 4.55 -23.15 11.26
N GLY A 333 4.94 -21.91 10.91
CA GLY A 333 6.33 -21.56 10.58
C GLY A 333 6.76 -21.90 9.15
N TYR A 334 8.08 -22.06 8.95
CA TYR A 334 8.65 -22.45 7.66
C TYR A 334 8.67 -23.97 7.50
N HIS A 335 8.18 -24.44 6.35
CA HIS A 335 8.32 -25.83 5.91
C HIS A 335 9.06 -25.87 4.59
N HIS A 336 9.94 -26.86 4.45
CA HIS A 336 10.66 -27.07 3.19
C HIS A 336 9.69 -27.57 2.10
N PRO A 337 9.72 -27.02 0.87
CA PRO A 337 8.72 -27.34 -0.18
C PRO A 337 8.60 -28.83 -0.54
N HIS A 338 9.67 -29.61 -0.31
CA HIS A 338 9.71 -31.04 -0.64
C HIS A 338 9.40 -31.96 0.56
N SER A 339 9.07 -31.39 1.73
CA SER A 339 8.72 -32.18 2.90
C SER A 339 7.23 -32.52 2.87
N TYR A 340 6.90 -33.81 2.73
CA TYR A 340 5.52 -34.25 2.90
C TYR A 340 5.10 -34.16 4.37
N ARG A 341 3.95 -33.52 4.63
CA ARG A 341 3.26 -33.53 5.92
C ARG A 341 1.79 -33.80 5.70
N GLU A 342 1.22 -34.63 6.56
CA GLU A 342 -0.22 -34.85 6.55
C GLU A 342 -0.94 -33.57 7.01
N ALA A 343 -1.96 -33.15 6.25
CA ALA A 343 -2.78 -32.01 6.63
C ALA A 343 -3.45 -32.27 8.00
N PRO A 344 -3.54 -31.26 8.88
CA PRO A 344 -4.13 -31.45 10.20
C PRO A 344 -5.60 -31.89 10.11
N LYS A 345 -5.98 -32.83 10.98
CA LYS A 345 -7.34 -33.39 11.05
C LYS A 345 -7.95 -33.18 12.43
N GLY A 346 -9.27 -33.10 12.49
CA GLY A 346 -10.01 -32.98 13.75
C GLY A 346 -9.64 -31.72 14.55
N LYS A 347 -9.22 -31.89 15.81
CA LYS A 347 -8.90 -30.77 16.71
C LYS A 347 -7.69 -29.94 16.26
N ASP A 348 -6.81 -30.51 15.45
CA ASP A 348 -5.61 -29.82 14.96
C ASP A 348 -5.90 -28.94 13.73
N GLN A 349 -7.12 -28.96 13.21
CA GLN A 349 -7.62 -27.98 12.22
C GLN A 349 -7.86 -26.59 12.82
N PHE A 350 -7.91 -26.52 14.15
CA PHE A 350 -8.10 -25.28 14.90
C PHE A 350 -6.93 -25.06 15.85
N PRO A 351 -5.72 -24.71 15.37
CA PRO A 351 -4.60 -24.38 16.24
C PRO A 351 -4.82 -23.02 16.92
N ALA A 352 -4.31 -22.89 18.16
CA ALA A 352 -4.12 -21.61 18.81
C ALA A 352 -2.82 -20.99 18.30
N ILE A 353 -2.92 -20.07 17.33
CA ILE A 353 -1.72 -19.46 16.73
C ILE A 353 -1.11 -18.36 17.62
N VAL A 354 -1.93 -17.82 18.52
CA VAL A 354 -1.51 -17.01 19.65
C VAL A 354 -2.28 -17.52 20.87
N SER A 355 -1.61 -17.63 22.01
CA SER A 355 -2.23 -17.98 23.28
C SER A 355 -1.54 -17.23 24.42
N LEU A 356 -2.27 -16.40 25.16
CA LEU A 356 -1.73 -15.56 26.22
C LEU A 356 -2.52 -15.78 27.51
N PRO A 357 -1.87 -15.79 28.69
CA PRO A 357 -0.48 -15.39 28.92
C PRO A 357 0.57 -16.52 28.82
N SER A 358 0.16 -17.79 28.89
CA SER A 358 1.09 -18.93 29.03
C SER A 358 1.89 -19.25 27.76
N GLY A 359 1.44 -18.79 26.58
CA GLY A 359 1.97 -19.27 25.30
C GLY A 359 1.35 -20.60 24.84
N GLU A 360 0.67 -21.31 25.75
CA GLU A 360 0.11 -22.63 25.50
C GLU A 360 -1.40 -22.58 25.27
N ARG A 361 -1.89 -23.49 24.45
CA ARG A 361 -3.32 -23.65 24.17
C ARG A 361 -4.05 -24.14 25.44
N PRO A 362 -5.20 -23.56 25.82
CA PRO A 362 -6.00 -24.05 26.94
C PRO A 362 -6.72 -25.36 26.57
N HIS A 363 -6.04 -26.49 26.75
CA HIS A 363 -6.49 -27.81 26.28
C HIS A 363 -7.86 -28.25 26.82
N THR A 364 -8.18 -27.92 28.07
CA THR A 364 -9.45 -28.24 28.73
C THR A 364 -10.64 -27.49 28.12
N HIS A 365 -10.41 -26.26 27.67
CA HIS A 365 -11.44 -25.39 27.09
C HIS A 365 -11.59 -25.58 25.57
N TRP A 366 -10.59 -26.15 24.90
CA TRP A 366 -10.54 -26.21 23.44
C TRP A 366 -11.74 -26.91 22.78
N PRO A 367 -12.29 -28.02 23.33
CA PRO A 367 -13.50 -28.63 22.78
C PRO A 367 -14.69 -27.67 22.75
N ASN A 368 -14.88 -26.88 23.81
CA ASN A 368 -15.96 -25.89 23.90
C ASN A 368 -15.75 -24.76 22.88
N VAL A 369 -14.50 -24.28 22.72
CA VAL A 369 -14.15 -23.28 21.71
C VAL A 369 -14.51 -23.74 20.30
N ILE A 370 -14.10 -24.95 19.92
CA ILE A 370 -14.39 -25.52 18.59
C ILE A 370 -15.90 -25.68 18.40
N MET A 371 -16.61 -26.20 19.41
CA MET A 371 -18.07 -26.36 19.37
C MET A 371 -18.77 -25.01 19.14
N MET A 372 -18.44 -23.98 19.93
CA MET A 372 -19.01 -22.63 19.77
C MET A 372 -18.71 -22.02 18.40
N MET A 373 -17.51 -22.21 17.87
CA MET A 373 -17.15 -21.76 16.51
C MET A 373 -18.00 -22.42 15.42
N GLY A 374 -18.43 -23.68 15.64
CA GLY A 374 -19.36 -24.40 14.78
C GLY A 374 -20.80 -23.92 14.95
N ASP A 375 -21.33 -23.99 16.17
CA ASP A 375 -22.73 -23.73 16.49
C ASP A 375 -23.13 -22.27 16.22
N ARG A 376 -22.19 -21.33 16.44
CA ARG A 376 -22.40 -19.89 16.26
C ARG A 376 -21.73 -19.35 14.99
N ALA A 377 -21.42 -20.22 14.03
CA ALA A 377 -20.75 -19.85 12.78
C ALA A 377 -21.47 -18.75 12.00
N ALA A 378 -22.81 -18.79 11.94
CA ALA A 378 -23.61 -17.78 11.24
C ALA A 378 -23.42 -16.37 11.81
N GLU A 379 -23.29 -16.24 13.13
CA GLU A 379 -23.05 -14.96 13.79
C GLU A 379 -21.60 -14.52 13.69
N LEU A 380 -20.64 -15.45 13.84
CA LEU A 380 -19.22 -15.13 13.69
C LEU A 380 -18.88 -14.72 12.25
N ASN A 381 -19.54 -15.32 11.24
CA ASN A 381 -19.34 -14.97 9.84
C ASN A 381 -19.87 -13.59 9.44
N THR A 382 -20.60 -12.89 10.31
CA THR A 382 -20.94 -11.47 10.06
C THR A 382 -19.77 -10.53 10.30
N LEU A 383 -18.66 -11.02 10.89
CA LEU A 383 -17.39 -10.34 11.17
C LEU A 383 -17.45 -9.13 12.11
N ASP A 384 -18.62 -8.81 12.67
CA ASP A 384 -18.88 -7.63 13.50
C ASP A 384 -19.58 -7.93 14.80
N LYS A 385 -19.82 -9.20 15.12
CA LYS A 385 -20.45 -9.62 16.38
C LYS A 385 -19.42 -10.15 17.37
N VAL A 386 -19.72 -9.92 18.65
CA VAL A 386 -19.11 -10.67 19.76
C VAL A 386 -20.14 -11.67 20.23
N VAL A 387 -19.79 -12.95 20.18
CA VAL A 387 -20.61 -14.04 20.70
C VAL A 387 -20.21 -14.29 22.15
N HIS A 388 -21.17 -14.35 23.05
CA HIS A 388 -21.00 -14.72 24.45
C HIS A 388 -21.56 -16.12 24.71
N PHE A 389 -20.89 -16.87 25.58
CA PHE A 389 -21.37 -18.14 26.08
C PHE A 389 -20.85 -18.40 27.49
N TYR A 390 -21.71 -18.91 28.37
CA TYR A 390 -21.32 -19.38 29.70
C TYR A 390 -21.62 -20.87 29.80
N ASP A 391 -20.60 -21.66 30.16
CA ASP A 391 -20.74 -23.09 30.39
C ASP A 391 -20.78 -23.36 31.90
N ASP A 392 -21.94 -23.80 32.38
CA ASP A 392 -22.14 -24.10 33.79
C ASP A 392 -21.43 -25.40 34.23
N LYS A 393 -21.08 -26.32 33.32
CA LYS A 393 -20.40 -27.56 33.68
C LYS A 393 -18.93 -27.33 34.04
N VAL A 394 -18.27 -26.44 33.30
CA VAL A 394 -16.87 -26.05 33.55
C VAL A 394 -16.75 -24.72 34.29
N GLN A 395 -17.89 -24.08 34.62
CA GLN A 395 -17.97 -22.79 35.30
C GLN A 395 -17.08 -21.73 34.62
N SER A 396 -17.21 -21.59 33.30
CA SER A 396 -16.36 -20.67 32.51
C SER A 396 -17.17 -19.86 31.51
N THR A 397 -16.71 -18.64 31.24
CA THR A 397 -17.31 -17.74 30.25
C THR A 397 -16.40 -17.53 29.06
N TYR A 398 -16.98 -17.47 27.87
CA TYR A 398 -16.30 -17.32 26.61
C TYR A 398 -16.85 -16.13 25.85
N TYR A 399 -15.96 -15.34 25.27
CA TYR A 399 -16.30 -14.32 24.28
C TYR A 399 -15.53 -14.60 23.00
N LEU A 400 -16.23 -14.62 21.86
CA LEU A 400 -15.64 -14.92 20.57
C LEU A 400 -15.98 -13.81 19.57
N THR A 401 -15.01 -13.40 18.76
CA THR A 401 -15.25 -12.53 17.62
C THR A 401 -14.34 -12.91 16.46
N ARG A 402 -14.73 -12.56 15.24
CA ARG A 402 -14.02 -12.94 14.03
C ARG A 402 -13.46 -11.70 13.32
N PRO A 403 -12.16 -11.37 13.47
CA PRO A 403 -11.52 -10.32 12.68
C PRO A 403 -11.55 -10.62 11.18
N GLU A 404 -11.40 -11.88 10.80
CA GLU A 404 -11.24 -12.33 9.41
C GLU A 404 -11.82 -13.72 9.22
N PRO A 405 -12.17 -14.13 7.99
CA PRO A 405 -12.83 -15.42 7.73
C PRO A 405 -12.16 -16.63 8.41
N HIS A 406 -10.83 -16.70 8.39
CA HIS A 406 -10.06 -17.81 8.94
C HIS A 406 -9.57 -17.62 10.37
N PHE A 407 -9.88 -16.49 11.03
CA PHE A 407 -9.32 -16.20 12.36
C PHE A 407 -10.41 -15.86 13.37
N THR A 408 -10.46 -16.58 14.48
CA THR A 408 -11.38 -16.30 15.60
C THR A 408 -10.59 -15.90 16.83
N LEU A 409 -10.84 -14.70 17.36
CA LEU A 409 -10.29 -14.26 18.64
C LEU A 409 -11.22 -14.72 19.77
N VAL A 410 -10.64 -15.35 20.79
CA VAL A 410 -11.36 -15.97 21.90
C VAL A 410 -10.80 -15.47 23.23
N VAL A 411 -11.68 -15.04 24.12
CA VAL A 411 -11.36 -14.69 25.51
C VAL A 411 -12.08 -15.67 26.43
N ILE A 412 -11.34 -16.20 27.39
CA ILE A 412 -11.82 -17.18 28.38
C ILE A 412 -11.68 -16.55 29.76
N PHE A 413 -12.73 -16.71 30.57
CA PHE A 413 -12.75 -16.36 31.98
C PHE A 413 -13.14 -17.58 32.80
N ASP A 414 -12.46 -17.75 33.93
CA ASP A 414 -12.87 -18.71 34.95
C ASP A 414 -13.96 -18.03 35.79
N GLY A 415 -15.13 -18.65 35.83
CA GLY A 415 -16.34 -18.10 36.44
C GLY A 415 -17.27 -17.40 35.44
N ARG A 416 -18.40 -16.92 35.99
CA ARG A 416 -19.48 -16.29 35.22
C ARG A 416 -19.21 -14.81 34.95
N LYS A 417 -19.21 -14.41 33.69
CA LYS A 417 -19.20 -13.00 33.23
C LYS A 417 -20.49 -12.69 32.46
N SER A 418 -20.94 -11.44 32.58
CA SER A 418 -22.19 -10.98 31.97
C SER A 418 -22.00 -10.70 30.48
N GLU A 419 -22.93 -11.15 29.64
CA GLU A 419 -22.99 -10.74 28.22
C GLU A 419 -23.08 -9.21 28.08
N LYS A 420 -23.68 -8.53 29.07
CA LYS A 420 -23.82 -7.07 29.09
C LYS A 420 -22.55 -6.31 29.47
N ASP A 421 -21.42 -7.00 29.65
CA ASP A 421 -20.13 -6.34 29.88
C ASP A 421 -19.63 -5.67 28.59
N LEU A 422 -20.01 -4.41 28.45
CA LEU A 422 -19.67 -3.58 27.30
C LEU A 422 -18.16 -3.36 27.16
N GLN A 423 -17.38 -3.45 28.24
CA GLN A 423 -15.93 -3.22 28.18
C GLN A 423 -15.22 -4.37 27.47
N ILE A 424 -15.61 -5.61 27.78
CA ILE A 424 -15.07 -6.81 27.13
C ILE A 424 -15.45 -6.82 25.65
N ALA A 425 -16.72 -6.56 25.35
CA ALA A 425 -17.21 -6.51 23.97
C ALA A 425 -16.53 -5.39 23.16
N ALA A 426 -16.38 -4.19 23.74
CA ALA A 426 -15.71 -3.06 23.08
C ALA A 426 -14.24 -3.35 22.80
N PHE A 427 -13.51 -3.98 23.74
CA PHE A 427 -12.13 -4.40 23.53
C PHE A 427 -12.00 -5.38 22.35
N LEU A 428 -12.85 -6.41 22.32
CA LEU A 428 -12.86 -7.40 21.24
C LEU A 428 -13.16 -6.76 19.89
N GLN A 429 -14.11 -5.82 19.84
CA GLN A 429 -14.43 -5.08 18.62
C GLN A 429 -13.29 -4.14 18.18
N GLU A 430 -12.58 -3.51 19.11
CA GLU A 430 -11.41 -2.68 18.81
C GLU A 430 -10.30 -3.51 18.17
N ILE A 431 -9.90 -4.62 18.81
CA ILE A 431 -8.85 -5.50 18.30
C ILE A 431 -9.28 -6.11 16.96
N SER A 432 -10.50 -6.64 16.89
CA SER A 432 -11.05 -7.25 15.67
C SER A 432 -11.09 -6.26 14.52
N GLY A 433 -11.64 -5.06 14.73
CA GLY A 433 -11.72 -4.01 13.73
C GLY A 433 -10.35 -3.49 13.29
N SER A 434 -9.36 -3.48 14.19
CA SER A 434 -8.00 -3.09 13.83
C SER A 434 -7.25 -4.15 13.01
N LEU A 435 -7.58 -5.42 13.14
CA LEU A 435 -6.95 -6.54 12.40
C LEU A 435 -7.54 -6.75 11.00
N ARG A 436 -8.68 -6.13 10.68
CA ARG A 436 -9.34 -6.26 9.37
C ARG A 436 -8.47 -5.70 8.23
N ASN A 437 -8.42 -6.45 7.13
CA ASN A 437 -7.70 -6.06 5.90
C ASN A 437 -8.26 -4.80 5.21
N SER A 438 -9.51 -4.41 5.48
CA SER A 438 -10.08 -3.17 4.97
C SER A 438 -9.62 -1.92 5.75
N LYS A 439 -9.14 -2.09 6.99
CA LYS A 439 -8.82 -0.97 7.87
C LYS A 439 -7.75 -0.04 7.28
N PRO A 440 -6.62 -0.52 6.71
CA PRO A 440 -5.65 0.34 6.07
C PRO A 440 -6.23 1.18 4.92
N PHE A 441 -7.21 0.67 4.19
CA PHE A 441 -7.79 1.36 3.04
C PHE A 441 -8.72 2.52 3.45
N SER A 442 -9.29 2.45 4.65
CA SER A 442 -10.08 3.56 5.21
C SER A 442 -9.25 4.84 5.42
N TRP A 443 -7.93 4.71 5.53
CA TRP A 443 -6.97 5.80 5.72
C TRP A 443 -6.39 6.38 4.43
N LEU A 444 -6.74 5.81 3.27
CA LEU A 444 -6.18 6.19 1.97
C LEU A 444 -6.57 7.63 1.56
N LYS A 445 -7.72 8.09 2.05
CA LYS A 445 -8.20 9.46 1.83
C LYS A 445 -7.47 10.45 2.76
N PRO A 446 -6.94 11.57 2.23
CA PRO A 446 -6.36 12.63 3.04
C PRO A 446 -7.33 13.15 4.10
N GLY A 447 -6.85 13.34 5.33
CA GLY A 447 -7.66 13.81 6.45
C GLY A 447 -8.52 12.74 7.14
N SER A 448 -8.53 11.50 6.63
CA SER A 448 -9.09 10.37 7.38
C SER A 448 -8.32 10.16 8.68
N LYS A 449 -9.04 10.18 9.81
CA LYS A 449 -8.45 9.82 11.11
C LYS A 449 -8.18 8.32 11.13
N GLY A 450 -6.96 7.95 11.53
CA GLY A 450 -6.46 6.58 11.66
C GLY A 450 -7.20 5.80 12.73
#